data_AF-A0A1I2CU06-F1
#
_entry.id   AF-A0A1I2CU06-F1
#
_cell.length_a   1.000
_cell.length_b   1.000
_cell.length_c   1.000
_cell.angle_alpha   90.00
_cell.angle_beta   90.00
_cell.angle_gamma   90.00
#
_symmetry.space_group_name_H-M   'P 1'
#
loop_
_entity.id
_entity.type
_entity.pdbx_description
1 polymer ?
#
loop_
_entity_poly.entity_id
_entity_poly.type
_entity_poly.pdbx_seq_one_letter_code
_entity_poly.pdbx_strand_id
1 'polypeptide(L)'
;MLLAQSKQKVWLDADTGNEIDDLYAIARLVKEQSIDLVGLSAAHFNNADLLVFEKWNGYESKGLNTVQESQKLNEQILKALGRLDIPHPINRSRPTNWQGMGTRGPARFSCSTGND
;
A
#
# COMPACT_ATOMS: atom_id res chain seq x y z
N MET A 1 13.97 -31.98 20.18
CA MET A 1 14.45 -30.62 19.85
C MET A 1 13.57 -30.10 18.73
N LEU A 2 12.57 -29.26 19.02
CA LEU A 2 11.76 -28.62 17.97
C LEU A 2 12.62 -27.50 17.38
N LEU A 3 12.98 -27.61 16.09
CA LEU A 3 13.47 -26.46 15.35
C LEU A 3 12.29 -25.50 15.21
N ALA A 4 12.39 -24.31 15.81
CA ALA A 4 11.43 -23.26 15.53
C ALA A 4 11.53 -22.92 14.04
N GLN A 5 10.47 -23.19 13.27
CA GLN A 5 10.38 -22.79 11.87
C GLN A 5 10.51 -21.26 11.82
N SER A 6 11.60 -20.75 11.24
CA SER A 6 11.78 -19.30 11.10
C SER A 6 10.73 -18.76 10.14
N LYS A 7 9.87 -17.85 10.61
CA LYS A 7 8.90 -17.18 9.75
C LYS A 7 9.61 -16.29 8.73
N GLN A 8 9.11 -16.28 7.50
CA GLN A 8 9.60 -15.37 6.49
C GLN A 8 9.12 -13.95 6.81
N LYS A 9 10.06 -13.02 6.97
CA LYS A 9 9.73 -11.60 7.17
C LYS A 9 9.37 -10.97 5.83
N VAL A 10 8.24 -10.27 5.79
CA VAL A 10 7.71 -9.65 4.57
C VAL A 10 7.34 -8.21 4.86
N TRP A 11 7.76 -7.32 3.96
CA TRP A 11 7.24 -5.96 3.84
C TRP A 11 6.40 -5.91 2.57
N LEU A 12 5.14 -5.50 2.69
CA LEU A 12 4.21 -5.43 1.56
C LEU A 12 4.03 -3.96 1.13
N ASP A 13 4.08 -3.70 -0.17
CA ASP A 13 3.71 -2.41 -0.78
C ASP A 13 2.45 -2.67 -1.62
N ALA A 14 1.36 -1.95 -1.33
CA ALA A 14 0.02 -2.26 -1.87
C ALA A 14 -0.70 -0.98 -2.32
N ASP A 15 -1.27 -0.99 -3.53
CA ASP A 15 -2.07 0.09 -4.11
C ASP A 15 -3.58 -0.18 -3.93
N THR A 16 -3.96 -0.51 -2.70
CA THR A 16 -5.26 -1.07 -2.31
C THR A 16 -6.48 -0.23 -2.68
N GLY A 17 -6.30 1.06 -3.00
CA GLY A 17 -7.37 1.88 -3.57
C GLY A 17 -7.73 1.55 -5.03
N ASN A 18 -6.93 0.74 -5.71
CA ASN A 18 -7.10 0.34 -7.11
C ASN A 18 -7.73 -1.05 -7.24
N GLU A 19 -7.17 -2.06 -6.55
CA GLU A 19 -7.50 -3.46 -6.76
C GLU A 19 -8.01 -4.14 -5.48
N ILE A 20 -9.08 -4.92 -5.60
CA ILE A 20 -9.72 -5.59 -4.45
C ILE A 20 -8.94 -6.80 -3.93
N ASP A 21 -8.06 -7.38 -4.75
CA ASP A 21 -7.25 -8.53 -4.38
C ASP A 21 -6.16 -8.21 -3.36
N ASP A 22 -5.71 -6.95 -3.27
CA ASP A 22 -4.83 -6.47 -2.20
C ASP A 22 -5.45 -6.69 -0.81
N LEU A 23 -6.75 -6.41 -0.66
CA LEU A 23 -7.47 -6.68 0.59
C LEU A 23 -7.37 -8.16 0.96
N TYR A 24 -7.55 -9.05 -0.01
CA TYR A 24 -7.47 -10.49 0.23
C TYR A 24 -6.03 -10.91 0.59
N ALA A 25 -5.04 -10.39 -0.12
CA ALA A 25 -3.62 -10.66 0.14
C ALA A 25 -3.22 -10.22 1.56
N ILE A 26 -3.56 -8.99 1.96
CA ILE A 26 -3.28 -8.46 3.31
C ILE A 26 -3.96 -9.34 4.36
N ALA A 27 -5.26 -9.62 4.21
CA ALA A 27 -6.00 -10.45 5.15
C ALA A 27 -5.44 -11.87 5.27
N ARG A 28 -4.94 -12.44 4.16
CA ARG A 28 -4.31 -13.77 4.13
C ARG A 28 -2.95 -13.75 4.82
N LEU A 29 -2.09 -12.77 4.52
CA LEU A 29 -0.74 -12.65 5.08
C LEU A 29 -0.76 -12.44 6.59
N VAL A 30 -1.68 -11.59 7.08
CA VAL A 30 -1.84 -11.35 8.52
C VAL A 30 -2.15 -12.63 9.30
N LYS A 31 -2.85 -13.59 8.67
CA LYS A 31 -3.24 -14.87 9.29
C LYS A 31 -2.28 -16.01 8.99
N GLU A 32 -1.30 -15.82 8.11
CA GLU A 32 -0.38 -16.88 7.67
C GLU A 32 0.69 -17.13 8.75
N GLN A 33 0.79 -18.37 9.24
CA GLN A 33 1.67 -18.69 10.35
C GLN A 33 3.14 -18.76 9.93
N SER A 34 3.40 -19.06 8.66
CA SER A 34 4.76 -19.12 8.10
C SER A 34 5.35 -17.75 7.77
N ILE A 35 4.54 -16.68 7.82
CA ILE A 35 4.93 -15.32 7.46
C ILE A 35 4.86 -14.40 8.67
N ASP A 36 5.82 -13.49 8.75
CA ASP A 36 5.86 -12.38 9.68
C ASP A 36 5.73 -11.08 8.86
N LEU A 37 4.52 -10.52 8.79
CA LEU A 37 4.26 -9.27 8.09
C LEU A 37 4.78 -8.11 8.96
N VAL A 38 5.97 -7.60 8.63
CA VAL A 38 6.69 -6.60 9.42
C VAL A 38 6.39 -5.16 9.00
N GLY A 39 5.65 -4.97 7.90
CA GLY A 39 5.22 -3.65 7.44
C GLY A 39 4.27 -3.71 6.23
N LEU A 40 3.47 -2.65 6.07
CA LEU A 40 2.52 -2.46 4.97
C LEU A 40 2.57 -1.01 4.47
N SER A 41 3.27 -0.73 3.37
CA SER A 41 3.28 0.61 2.77
C SER A 41 2.16 0.79 1.75
N ALA A 42 1.61 2.00 1.70
CA ALA A 42 0.61 2.37 0.70
C ALA A 42 1.27 2.86 -0.59
N ALA A 43 0.91 2.26 -1.73
CA ALA A 43 1.42 2.62 -3.04
C ALA A 43 0.43 3.51 -3.82
N HIS A 44 0.99 4.29 -4.75
CA HIS A 44 0.25 5.07 -5.74
C HIS A 44 -0.23 4.16 -6.87
N PHE A 45 -1.46 4.37 -7.34
CA PHE A 45 -1.93 3.83 -8.61
C PHE A 45 -2.21 4.95 -9.63
N ASN A 46 -2.08 4.60 -10.91
CA ASN A 46 -2.32 5.48 -12.04
C ASN A 46 -3.75 5.29 -12.59
N ASN A 47 -4.18 6.21 -13.46
CA ASN A 47 -5.44 6.11 -14.18
C ASN A 47 -6.66 5.94 -13.25
N ALA A 48 -6.71 6.67 -12.12
CA ALA A 48 -7.88 6.66 -11.24
C ALA A 48 -9.19 6.96 -11.97
N ASP A 49 -9.12 7.73 -13.05
CA ASP A 49 -10.23 7.98 -13.95
C ASP A 49 -10.89 6.68 -14.46
N LEU A 50 -10.12 5.60 -14.69
CA LEU A 50 -10.61 4.26 -15.07
C LEU A 50 -11.54 3.64 -14.02
N LEU A 51 -11.36 3.96 -12.75
CA LEU A 51 -12.23 3.48 -11.66
C LEU A 51 -13.59 4.20 -11.66
N VAL A 52 -13.68 5.35 -12.35
CA VAL A 52 -14.82 6.27 -12.23
C VAL A 52 -15.44 6.69 -13.58
N PHE A 53 -14.98 6.14 -14.71
CA PHE A 53 -15.57 6.41 -16.03
C PHE A 53 -17.10 6.35 -15.97
N GLU A 54 -17.76 7.17 -16.78
CA GLU A 54 -19.21 7.35 -16.87
C GLU A 54 -20.05 6.06 -16.90
N LYS A 55 -19.44 4.93 -17.27
CA LYS A 55 -20.10 3.62 -17.34
C LYS A 55 -19.99 2.76 -16.08
N TRP A 56 -19.12 3.10 -15.12
CA TRP A 56 -18.90 2.25 -13.95
C TRP A 56 -19.44 2.85 -12.66
N ASN A 57 -19.18 4.13 -12.30
CA ASN A 57 -19.82 4.75 -11.13
C ASN A 57 -19.95 6.31 -11.14
N GLY A 58 -19.44 7.01 -12.16
CA GLY A 58 -19.68 8.46 -12.34
C GLY A 58 -19.08 9.38 -11.25
N TYR A 59 -18.08 8.93 -10.50
CA TYR A 59 -17.43 9.75 -9.48
C TYR A 59 -16.42 10.72 -10.12
N GLU A 60 -16.26 11.91 -9.54
CA GLU A 60 -15.23 12.85 -9.98
C GLU A 60 -13.86 12.41 -9.42
N SER A 61 -12.92 12.08 -10.30
CA SER A 61 -11.53 11.71 -9.94
C SER A 61 -10.59 12.91 -9.83
N LYS A 62 -11.07 14.11 -10.18
CA LYS A 62 -10.25 15.32 -10.21
C LYS A 62 -9.80 15.69 -8.79
N GLY A 63 -8.50 15.64 -8.55
CA GLY A 63 -7.92 15.91 -7.23
C GLY A 63 -7.87 14.71 -6.30
N LEU A 64 -8.20 13.51 -6.78
CA LEU A 64 -8.04 12.28 -5.99
C LEU A 64 -6.56 12.02 -5.70
N ASN A 65 -6.24 11.90 -4.43
CA ASN A 65 -4.90 11.49 -3.99
C ASN A 65 -4.87 9.97 -3.79
N THR A 66 -4.42 9.25 -4.81
CA THR A 66 -4.56 7.78 -4.85
C THR A 66 -3.74 7.08 -3.78
N VAL A 67 -2.58 7.60 -3.37
CA VAL A 67 -1.83 7.01 -2.24
C VAL A 67 -2.53 7.23 -0.90
N GLN A 68 -3.24 8.35 -0.72
CA GLN A 68 -4.01 8.60 0.51
C GLN A 68 -5.19 7.64 0.62
N GLU A 69 -5.84 7.31 -0.48
CA GLU A 69 -6.92 6.31 -0.47
C GLU A 69 -6.38 4.90 -0.18
N SER A 70 -5.25 4.49 -0.79
CA SER A 70 -4.58 3.23 -0.44
C SER A 70 -4.19 3.18 1.03
N GLN A 71 -3.65 4.27 1.59
CA GLN A 71 -3.28 4.38 2.99
C GLN A 71 -4.49 4.20 3.91
N LYS A 72 -5.57 4.93 3.63
CA LYS A 72 -6.82 4.86 4.39
C LYS A 72 -7.41 3.45 4.38
N LEU A 73 -7.36 2.76 3.24
CA LEU A 73 -7.84 1.38 3.14
C LEU A 73 -6.95 0.42 3.92
N ASN A 74 -5.62 0.54 3.81
CA ASN A 74 -4.68 -0.26 4.60
C ASN A 74 -4.93 -0.13 6.10
N GLU A 75 -5.11 1.10 6.60
CA GLU A 75 -5.45 1.37 7.99
C GLU A 75 -6.78 0.73 8.41
N GLN A 76 -7.81 0.80 7.56
CA GLN A 76 -9.10 0.18 7.84
C GLN A 76 -8.99 -1.35 7.90
N ILE A 77 -8.22 -1.96 7.01
CA ILE A 77 -7.98 -3.40 6.98
C ILE A 77 -7.23 -3.84 8.24
N LEU A 78 -6.12 -3.19 8.56
CA LEU A 78 -5.35 -3.49 9.76
C LEU A 78 -6.16 -3.28 11.04
N LYS A 79 -6.98 -2.21 11.10
CA LYS A 79 -7.91 -1.98 12.21
C LYS A 79 -8.93 -3.09 12.35
N ALA A 80 -9.56 -3.52 11.25
CA ALA A 80 -10.53 -4.61 11.25
C ALA A 80 -9.90 -5.95 11.68
N LEU A 81 -8.62 -6.15 11.39
CA LEU A 81 -7.85 -7.33 11.79
C LEU A 81 -7.23 -7.21 13.19
N GLY A 82 -7.38 -6.06 13.87
CA GLY A 82 -6.78 -5.81 15.18
C GLY A 82 -5.24 -5.76 15.15
N ARG A 83 -4.66 -5.37 14.01
CA ARG A 83 -3.21 -5.39 13.75
C ARG A 83 -2.60 -4.01 13.44
N LEU A 84 -3.08 -2.98 14.13
CA LEU A 84 -2.50 -1.63 14.04
C LEU A 84 -1.07 -1.53 14.60
N ASP A 85 -0.57 -2.61 15.24
CA ASP A 85 0.83 -2.76 15.63
C ASP A 85 1.78 -2.87 14.42
N ILE A 86 1.29 -3.29 13.26
CA ILE A 86 2.11 -3.40 12.04
C ILE A 86 2.40 -1.98 11.53
N PRO A 87 3.67 -1.58 11.34
CA PRO A 87 4.00 -0.29 10.74
C PRO A 87 3.38 -0.12 9.35
N HIS A 88 2.68 0.99 9.12
CA HIS A 88 1.97 1.25 7.87
C HIS A 88 2.22 2.67 7.33
N PRO A 89 3.45 2.98 6.88
CA PRO A 89 3.77 4.32 6.40
C PRO A 89 3.18 4.60 5.02
N ILE A 90 2.72 5.83 4.83
CA ILE A 90 2.36 6.34 3.51
C ILE A 90 3.62 6.49 2.64
N ASN A 91 3.57 5.98 1.41
CA ASN A 91 4.67 6.17 0.46
C ASN A 91 4.54 7.53 -0.27
N ARG A 92 5.49 7.85 -1.14
CA ARG A 92 5.58 9.14 -1.84
C ARG A 92 4.28 9.47 -2.61
N SER A 93 3.71 10.65 -2.38
CA SER A 93 2.48 11.18 -3.02
C SER A 93 2.58 11.63 -4.49
N ARG A 94 3.65 11.29 -5.20
CA ARG A 94 3.79 11.57 -6.63
C ARG A 94 4.16 10.27 -7.35
N PRO A 95 3.41 9.88 -8.39
CA PRO A 95 3.79 8.73 -9.20
C PRO A 95 5.17 9.00 -9.79
N THR A 96 6.04 7.99 -9.75
CA THR A 96 7.25 8.04 -10.56
C THR A 96 6.82 7.72 -11.98
N ASN A 97 7.01 8.68 -12.89
CA ASN A 97 6.85 8.47 -14.31
C ASN A 97 8.00 7.58 -14.83
N TRP A 98 8.04 6.31 -14.42
CA TRP A 98 8.90 5.33 -15.06
C TRP A 98 8.27 4.88 -16.39
N GLN A 99 8.05 5.84 -17.29
CA GLN A 99 7.89 5.58 -18.72
C GLN A 99 9.28 5.63 -19.37
N GLY A 100 10.22 4.75 -19.00
CA GLY A 100 11.43 4.43 -19.77
C GLY A 100 12.30 5.56 -20.38
N MET A 101 12.12 6.83 -20.02
CA MET A 101 12.81 7.97 -20.62
C MET A 101 13.39 8.80 -19.49
N GLY A 102 14.72 8.77 -19.44
CA GLY A 102 15.52 9.24 -18.33
C GLY A 102 15.32 10.71 -18.00
N THR A 103 15.04 10.97 -16.73
CA THR A 103 15.79 11.99 -15.99
C THR A 103 16.17 11.41 -14.64
N ARG A 104 17.45 11.07 -14.49
CA ARG A 104 18.04 10.60 -13.22
C ARG A 104 18.11 11.78 -12.25
N GLY A 105 17.01 12.10 -11.58
CA GLY A 105 17.06 12.81 -10.30
C GLY A 105 17.31 11.80 -9.18
N PRO A 106 18.14 12.09 -8.16
CA PRO A 106 18.34 11.15 -7.07
C PRO A 106 17.00 10.86 -6.41
N ALA A 107 16.65 9.58 -6.32
CA ALA A 107 15.53 9.11 -5.53
C ALA A 107 15.81 9.49 -4.07
N ARG A 108 15.31 10.65 -3.62
CA ARG A 108 15.24 10.98 -2.20
C ARG A 108 14.22 10.03 -1.58
N PHE A 109 14.73 8.96 -0.96
CA PHE A 109 14.01 8.26 0.09
C PHE A 109 13.89 9.24 1.26
N SER A 110 12.73 9.86 1.40
CA SER A 110 12.39 10.63 2.60
C SER A 110 11.66 9.66 3.52
N CYS A 111 12.40 8.96 4.35
CA CYS A 111 11.82 8.40 5.57
C CYS A 111 11.57 9.61 6.48
N SER A 112 10.32 10.08 6.56
CA SER A 112 9.95 11.03 7.62
C SER A 112 9.99 10.25 8.93
N THR A 113 11.13 10.30 9.63
CA THR A 113 11.16 9.98 11.04
C THR A 113 10.24 10.99 11.71
N GLY A 114 9.05 10.54 12.12
CA GLY A 114 8.08 11.37 12.81
C GLY A 114 8.72 12.04 14.02
N ASN A 115 8.83 13.35 13.93
CA ASN A 115 8.66 14.29 15.00
C ASN A 115 8.44 15.63 14.30
N ASP A 116 7.19 16.08 14.28
CA ASP A 116 6.70 17.47 14.22
C ASP A 116 5.16 17.42 14.38
#